data_AF-A0A950AU25-F1
#
_entry.id   AF-A0A950AU25-F1
#
_cell.length_a   1.000
_cell.length_b   1.000
_cell.length_c   1.000
_cell.angle_alpha   90.00
_cell.angle_beta   90.00
_cell.angle_gamma   90.00
#
_symmetry.space_group_name_H-M   'P 1'
#
loop_
_entity.id
_entity.type
_entity.pdbx_description
1 polymer ?
#
loop_
_entity_poly.entity_id
_entity_poly.type
_entity_poly.pdbx_seq_one_letter_code
_entity_poly.pdbx_strand_id
1 'polypeptide(L)' 'AQVPMKRMGQAEEVANVVAFLASNEASYITGVELNVDGGMGQL' A
#
# COMPACT_ATOMS: atom_id res chain seq x y z
N ALA A 1 10.24 14.87 -10.13
CA ALA A 1 9.41 13.69 -10.34
C ALA A 1 8.90 13.26 -8.96
N GLN A 2 7.58 13.32 -8.71
CA GLN A 2 7.02 13.31 -7.35
C GLN A 2 6.97 11.94 -6.67
N VAL A 3 7.15 10.83 -7.41
CA VAL A 3 7.14 9.47 -6.84
C VAL A 3 8.59 9.01 -6.57
N PRO A 4 8.99 8.73 -5.32
CA PRO A 4 10.34 8.23 -4.98
C PRO A 4 10.72 6.93 -5.69
N MET A 5 9.77 6.01 -5.91
CA MET A 5 9.99 4.78 -6.67
C MET A 5 10.16 5.00 -8.19
N LYS A 6 10.08 6.24 -8.69
CA LYS A 6 10.33 6.64 -10.09
C LYS A 6 9.44 5.96 -11.14
N ARG A 7 8.28 5.45 -10.73
CA ARG A 7 7.26 4.87 -11.62
C ARG A 7 5.86 5.09 -11.07
N MET A 8 4.86 4.99 -11.93
CA MET A 8 3.48 4.86 -11.51
C MET A 8 3.26 3.46 -10.89
N GLY A 9 2.41 3.41 -9.86
CA GLY A 9 1.91 2.14 -9.31
C GLY A 9 0.94 1.45 -10.28
N GLN A 10 0.82 0.13 -10.16
CA GLN A 10 -0.20 -0.65 -10.87
C GLN A 10 -1.39 -0.93 -9.93
N ALA A 11 -2.58 -1.14 -10.50
CA ALA A 11 -3.78 -1.39 -9.72
C ALA A 11 -3.65 -2.66 -8.86
N GLU A 12 -2.92 -3.65 -9.38
CA GLU A 12 -2.63 -4.93 -8.74
C GLU A 12 -1.82 -4.74 -7.45
N GLU A 13 -0.97 -3.71 -7.37
CA GLU A 13 -0.17 -3.44 -6.16
C GLU A 13 -1.07 -2.98 -4.99
N VAL A 14 -2.09 -2.18 -5.28
CA VAL A 14 -3.12 -1.81 -4.28
C VAL A 14 -3.98 -3.02 -3.95
N ALA A 15 -4.40 -3.80 -4.95
CA ALA A 15 -5.23 -4.98 -4.76
C ALA A 15 -4.54 -6.04 -3.88
N ASN A 16 -3.23 -6.24 -4.04
CA ASN A 16 -2.45 -7.17 -3.22
C ASN A 16 -2.41 -6.74 -1.74
N VAL A 17 -2.30 -5.44 -1.47
CA VAL A 17 -2.33 -4.92 -0.09
C VAL A 17 -3.73 -5.08 0.52
N VAL A 18 -4.78 -4.82 -0.26
CA VAL A 18 -6.16 -5.08 0.17
C VAL A 18 -6.38 -6.57 0.45
N ALA A 19 -5.88 -7.45 -0.41
CA ALA A 19 -5.98 -8.90 -0.22
C ALA A 19 -5.27 -9.36 1.06
N PHE A 20 -4.09 -8.79 1.37
CA PHE A 20 -3.39 -9.03 2.63
C PHE A 20 -4.20 -8.53 3.83
N LEU A 21 -4.72 -7.29 3.79
CA LEU A 21 -5.52 -6.76 4.91
C LEU A 21 -6.82 -7.53 5.13
N ALA A 22 -7.37 -8.15 4.08
CA ALA A 22 -8.55 -9.00 4.16
C ALA A 22 -8.25 -10.45 4.61
N SER A 23 -6.98 -10.84 4.69
CA SER A 23 -6.58 -12.21 5.01
C SER A 23 -6.31 -12.40 6.51
N ASN A 24 -6.17 -13.66 6.94
CA ASN A 24 -5.91 -13.99 8.35
C ASN A 24 -4.52 -13.53 8.83
N GLU A 25 -3.59 -13.32 7.89
CA GLU A 25 -2.24 -12.82 8.13
C GLU A 25 -2.26 -11.40 8.73
N ALA A 26 -3.31 -10.62 8.47
CA ALA A 26 -3.52 -9.28 9.04
C ALA A 26 -4.39 -9.28 10.31
N SER A 27 -4.63 -10.44 10.96
CA SER A 27 -5.59 -10.61 12.07
C SER A 27 -5.40 -9.69 13.29
N TYR A 28 -4.24 -9.05 13.44
CA TYR A 28 -3.96 -8.12 14.53
C TYR A 28 -3.66 -6.69 14.05
N ILE A 29 -3.97 -6.38 12.79
CA ILE A 29 -3.83 -5.05 12.21
C ILE A 29 -5.21 -4.39 12.18
N THR A 30 -5.36 -3.31 12.94
CA THR A 30 -6.60 -2.52 12.97
C THR A 30 -6.30 -1.07 13.31
N GLY A 31 -7.16 -0.15 12.89
CA GLY A 31 -7.04 1.29 13.18
C GLY A 31 -5.84 1.98 12.52
N VAL A 32 -5.30 1.42 11.44
CA VAL A 32 -4.16 1.98 10.70
C VAL A 32 -4.55 2.39 9.29
N GLU A 33 -3.82 3.37 8.76
CA GLU A 33 -3.81 3.72 7.34
C GLU A 33 -2.52 3.17 6.73
N LEU A 34 -2.62 2.42 5.63
CA LEU A 34 -1.47 1.84 4.93
C LEU A 34 -1.36 2.44 3.53
N ASN A 35 -0.37 3.30 3.34
CA ASN A 35 -0.14 3.99 2.08
C ASN A 35 0.50 3.07 1.03
N VAL A 36 -0.06 3.07 -0.18
CA VAL A 36 0.44 2.33 -1.35
C VAL A 36 0.64 3.31 -2.51
N ASP A 37 1.62 4.19 -2.37
CA ASP A 37 1.78 5.39 -3.21
C ASP A 37 3.20 5.56 -3.78
N GLY A 38 4.03 4.54 -3.68
CA GLY A 38 5.42 4.58 -4.14
C GLY A 38 6.31 5.58 -3.39
N GLY A 39 5.91 6.00 -2.18
CA GLY A 39 6.64 6.89 -1.29
C GLY A 39 6.24 8.37 -1.37
N MET A 40 5.16 8.71 -2.08
CA MET A 40 4.76 10.10 -2.31
C MET A 40 4.37 10.86 -1.04
N GLY A 41 3.67 10.22 -0.10
CA GLY A 41 3.17 10.83 1.14
C GLY A 41 4.10 10.65 2.35
N GLN A 42 5.31 10.14 2.17
CA GLN A 42 6.18 9.68 3.26
C GLN A 42 7.54 10.37 3.32
N LEU A 43 7.85 11.26 2.36
CA LEU A 43 9.10 12.03 2.29
C LEU A 43 8.85 13.52 2.08
#